data_AF-A0A4Y7Q0I2-F1
#
_entry.id   AF-A0A4Y7Q0I2-F1
#
_cell.length_a   1.000
_cell.length_b   1.000
_cell.length_c   1.000
_cell.angle_alpha   90.00
_cell.angle_beta   90.00
_cell.angle_gamma   90.00
#
_symmetry.space_group_name_H-M   'P 1'
#
loop_
_entity.id
_entity.type
_entity.pdbx_description
1 polymer ?
#
loop_
_entity_poly.entity_id
_entity_poly.type
_entity_poly.pdbx_seq_one_letter_code
_entity_poly.pdbx_strand_id
1 'polypeptide(L)'
;MTLPPELLSQILCLACTDDGKTARALSLVSRSIHTLSAPFFFQSLAVWGRASTIALLARLKELSAHRRRVRHLFLVDCNKAQCLNGGSLPPGMDGGDDGVEHDTAWFERECMPFRHLLSLVAPTLLTLSVLTYNPLTSTTILTHPFSISFPHLQALTMHGFYPYPHVPSLSLSQSHSHSQPHSQPHSQTPTKPQTPLPSLKSLHLSGSRNPHGLLQIGALSACCPLLSHLRVSGLRSALSFAQELDAALSFAASSFSTSASSSSESTSSARGCQHGVSSGDAEEEMYQDLDLFAPRLPCTLTLLQIQPGPAPPPPPPSLRRSVSQALDTRMMAILHEKCTSASHAFRTNTASCTTPSTNNAFRTNAGEVESARGGYEKGSVSAIEFRLLERQESEDSLVALMREWEERVGVSPLWGCEGSC
;
A
#
# COMPACT_ATOMS: atom_id res chain seq x y z
N MET A 1 39.34 10.32 24.66
CA MET A 1 38.57 11.29 23.87
C MET A 1 37.12 10.83 23.87
N THR A 2 36.21 11.60 24.46
CA THR A 2 34.77 11.28 24.50
C THR A 2 34.09 11.92 23.29
N LEU A 3 33.35 11.11 22.52
CA LEU A 3 32.56 11.60 21.39
C LEU A 3 31.41 12.51 21.90
N PRO A 4 31.05 13.60 21.20
CA PRO A 4 29.88 14.41 21.53
C PRO A 4 28.57 13.59 21.54
N PRO A 5 27.60 13.91 22.42
CA PRO A 5 26.36 13.16 22.56
C PRO A 5 25.49 13.16 21.29
N GLU A 6 25.58 14.20 20.45
CA GLU A 6 24.85 14.29 19.18
C GLU A 6 25.33 13.24 18.19
N LEU A 7 26.65 13.07 18.08
CA LEU A 7 27.26 12.04 17.23
C LEU A 7 26.96 10.64 17.77
N LEU A 8 27.01 10.45 19.09
CA LEU A 8 26.58 9.19 19.71
C LEU A 8 25.11 8.90 19.40
N SER A 9 24.22 9.89 19.51
CA SER A 9 22.80 9.71 19.19
C SER A 9 22.57 9.32 17.73
N GLN A 10 23.33 9.90 16.79
CA GLN A 10 23.28 9.50 15.37
C GLN A 10 23.76 8.06 15.17
N ILE A 11 24.87 7.67 15.79
CA ILE A 11 25.39 6.30 15.73
C ILE A 11 24.35 5.33 16.32
N LEU A 12 23.76 5.65 17.48
CA LEU A 12 22.71 4.85 18.11
C LEU A 12 21.47 4.75 17.23
N CYS A 13 21.04 5.85 16.59
CA CYS A 13 19.90 5.86 15.68
C CYS A 13 20.10 4.94 14.47
N LEU A 14 21.34 4.81 13.98
CA LEU A 14 21.70 3.94 12.86
C LEU A 14 21.94 2.49 13.30
N ALA A 15 22.46 2.28 14.52
CA ALA A 15 22.72 0.95 15.07
C ALA A 15 21.44 0.27 15.60
N CYS A 16 20.49 1.04 16.12
CA CYS A 16 19.26 0.54 16.74
C CYS A 16 18.12 0.35 15.71
N THR A 17 18.44 -0.25 14.56
CA THR A 17 17.45 -0.60 13.54
C THR A 17 16.83 -1.99 13.75
N ASP A 18 17.41 -2.81 14.63
CA ASP A 18 16.95 -4.16 14.95
C ASP A 18 15.66 -4.22 15.79
N ASP A 19 15.24 -5.39 16.26
CA ASP A 19 14.03 -5.59 17.09
C ASP A 19 14.13 -5.00 18.52
N GLY A 20 14.97 -3.98 18.71
CA GLY A 20 15.23 -3.27 19.96
C GLY A 20 16.31 -3.92 20.83
N LYS A 21 16.90 -5.05 20.39
CA LYS A 21 17.96 -5.76 21.12
C LYS A 21 19.21 -4.91 21.25
N THR A 22 19.65 -4.24 20.18
CA THR A 22 20.85 -3.41 20.16
C THR A 22 20.69 -2.24 21.12
N ALA A 23 19.54 -1.56 21.10
CA ALA A 23 19.29 -0.46 22.03
C ALA A 23 19.32 -0.92 23.50
N ARG A 24 18.75 -2.10 23.80
CA ARG A 24 18.81 -2.69 25.15
C ARG A 24 20.23 -3.08 25.56
N ALA A 25 20.99 -3.74 24.68
CA ALA A 25 22.37 -4.11 24.96
C ALA A 25 23.24 -2.86 25.24
N LEU A 26 23.09 -1.82 24.42
CA LEU A 26 23.79 -0.55 24.60
C LEU A 26 23.40 0.13 25.93
N SER A 27 22.15 0.01 26.34
CA SER A 27 21.68 0.58 27.61
C SER A 27 22.33 -0.03 28.86
N LEU A 28 22.98 -1.20 28.72
CA LEU A 28 23.71 -1.87 29.80
C LEU A 28 25.19 -1.44 29.90
N VAL A 29 25.72 -0.76 28.88
CA VAL A 29 27.15 -0.40 28.80
C VAL A 29 27.54 0.67 29.84
N SER A 30 26.74 1.73 29.96
CA SER A 30 26.97 2.81 30.92
C SER A 30 25.71 3.64 31.14
N ARG A 31 25.66 4.44 32.19
CA ARG A 31 24.54 5.36 32.46
C ARG A 31 24.34 6.41 31.34
N SER A 32 25.44 6.90 30.75
CA SER A 32 25.35 7.88 29.65
C SER A 32 24.75 7.25 28.39
N ILE A 33 25.22 6.06 28.01
CA ILE A 33 24.66 5.32 26.86
C ILE A 33 23.23 4.87 27.15
N HIS A 34 22.90 4.51 28.39
CA HIS A 34 21.52 4.24 28.80
C HIS A 34 20.60 5.43 28.49
N THR A 35 20.96 6.63 28.92
CA THR A 35 20.14 7.83 28.63
C THR A 35 20.06 8.14 27.14
N LEU A 36 21.16 8.00 26.40
CA LEU A 36 21.20 8.26 24.96
C LEU A 36 20.45 7.20 24.13
N SER A 37 20.41 5.95 24.59
CA SER A 37 19.76 4.83 23.91
C SER A 37 18.24 4.75 24.16
N ALA A 38 17.77 5.34 25.26
CA ALA A 38 16.37 5.27 25.68
C ALA A 38 15.33 5.66 24.61
N PRO A 39 15.54 6.70 23.76
CA PRO A 39 14.60 7.04 22.68
C PRO A 39 14.47 5.97 21.59
N PHE A 40 15.42 5.04 21.50
CA PHE A 40 15.51 4.04 20.43
C PHE A 40 14.98 2.65 20.84
N PHE A 41 14.55 2.47 22.10
CA PHE A 41 14.07 1.17 22.62
C PHE A 41 12.85 0.59 21.87
N PHE A 42 12.03 1.45 21.29
CA PHE A 42 10.80 1.08 20.59
C PHE A 42 10.81 1.49 19.11
N GLN A 43 11.97 1.90 18.57
CA GLN A 43 12.04 2.41 17.20
C GLN A 43 11.61 1.35 16.19
N SER A 44 12.08 0.13 16.35
CA SER A 44 11.80 -1.02 15.51
C SER A 44 11.28 -2.16 16.39
N LEU A 45 10.12 -2.70 16.06
CA LEU A 45 9.46 -3.73 16.85
C LEU A 45 8.96 -4.87 15.95
N ALA A 46 9.20 -6.11 16.40
CA ALA A 46 8.58 -7.30 15.85
C ALA A 46 7.67 -7.95 16.91
N VAL A 47 6.41 -8.20 16.57
CA VAL A 47 5.39 -8.69 17.50
C VAL A 47 4.70 -9.90 16.92
N TRP A 48 4.60 -10.94 17.74
CA TRP A 48 4.12 -12.25 17.34
C TRP A 48 2.89 -12.66 18.13
N GLY A 49 1.78 -12.81 17.42
CA GLY A 49 0.52 -13.23 17.97
C GLY A 49 -0.13 -12.22 18.91
N ARG A 50 -1.31 -12.61 19.38
CA ARG A 50 -2.19 -11.76 20.17
C ARG A 50 -1.64 -11.42 21.55
N ALA A 51 -1.10 -12.40 22.28
CA ALA A 51 -0.62 -12.18 23.66
C ALA A 51 0.50 -11.12 23.71
N SER A 52 1.48 -11.22 22.79
CA SER A 52 2.55 -10.22 22.68
C SER A 52 2.03 -8.86 22.23
N THR A 53 1.04 -8.83 21.33
CA THR A 53 0.37 -7.59 20.90
C THR A 53 -0.31 -6.88 22.08
N ILE A 54 -1.04 -7.62 22.93
CA ILE A 54 -1.70 -7.07 24.12
C ILE A 54 -0.65 -6.56 25.12
N ALA A 55 0.40 -7.34 25.38
CA ALA A 55 1.46 -6.94 26.31
C ALA A 55 2.20 -5.69 25.83
N LEU A 56 2.52 -5.60 24.54
CA LEU A 56 3.11 -4.40 23.96
C LEU A 56 2.16 -3.20 24.05
N LEU A 57 0.89 -3.39 23.71
CA LEU A 57 -0.12 -2.33 23.78
C LEU A 57 -0.23 -1.75 25.20
N ALA A 58 -0.25 -2.61 26.22
CA ALA A 58 -0.25 -2.19 27.62
C ALA A 58 0.98 -1.33 27.95
N ARG A 59 2.18 -1.82 27.60
CA ARG A 59 3.43 -1.09 27.82
C ARG A 59 3.47 0.25 27.10
N LEU A 60 3.06 0.31 25.83
CA LEU A 60 3.05 1.57 25.07
C LEU A 60 2.07 2.59 25.66
N LYS A 61 0.93 2.14 26.20
CA LYS A 61 -0.05 3.04 26.86
C LYS A 61 0.49 3.70 28.12
N GLU A 62 1.36 3.02 28.87
CA GLU A 62 2.00 3.57 30.07
C GLU A 62 3.08 4.62 29.75
N LEU A 63 3.60 4.61 28.52
CA LEU A 63 4.64 5.54 28.10
C LEU A 63 4.07 6.91 27.70
N SER A 64 4.83 7.95 28.01
CA SER A 64 4.59 9.30 27.48
C SER A 64 4.62 9.30 25.94
N ALA A 65 3.84 10.18 25.31
CA ALA A 65 3.72 10.23 23.84
C ALA A 65 5.08 10.36 23.13
N HIS A 66 6.01 11.14 23.69
CA HIS A 66 7.34 11.33 23.12
C HIS A 66 8.25 10.09 23.20
N ARG A 67 7.93 9.11 24.06
CA ARG A 67 8.65 7.82 24.18
C ARG A 67 8.02 6.70 23.34
N ARG A 68 6.80 6.88 22.82
CA ARG A 68 6.09 5.90 21.98
C ARG A 68 6.48 6.01 20.49
N ARG A 69 7.76 6.22 20.19
CA ARG A 69 8.21 6.45 18.82
C ARG A 69 8.51 5.14 18.11
N VAL A 70 7.46 4.47 17.64
CA VAL A 70 7.58 3.27 16.81
C VAL A 70 7.63 3.70 15.34
N ARG A 71 8.77 3.46 14.68
CA ARG A 71 8.99 3.78 13.25
C ARG A 71 8.82 2.57 12.35
N HIS A 72 9.26 1.41 12.80
CA HIS A 72 9.21 0.17 12.03
C HIS A 72 8.47 -0.88 12.84
N LEU A 73 7.37 -1.40 12.29
CA LEU A 73 6.57 -2.41 12.97
C LEU A 73 6.37 -3.63 12.06
N PHE A 74 6.73 -4.79 12.59
CA PHE A 74 6.46 -6.09 11.99
C PHE A 74 5.46 -6.84 12.89
N LEU A 75 4.31 -7.20 12.35
CA LEU A 75 3.23 -7.88 13.05
C LEU A 75 2.98 -9.25 12.43
N VAL A 76 2.79 -10.26 13.26
CA VAL A 76 2.35 -11.59 12.86
C VAL A 76 1.15 -12.00 13.70
N ASP A 77 0.09 -12.55 13.10
CA ASP A 77 -1.12 -12.98 13.81
C ASP A 77 -0.99 -14.35 14.51
N CYS A 78 -0.12 -15.25 14.03
CA CYS A 78 0.16 -16.54 14.65
C CYS A 78 1.10 -16.41 15.86
N ASN A 79 0.93 -17.31 16.84
CA ASN A 79 1.94 -17.46 17.87
C ASN A 79 3.20 -18.12 17.26
N LYS A 80 4.39 -17.84 17.82
CA LYS A 80 5.66 -18.37 17.28
C LYS A 80 5.66 -19.90 17.16
N ALA A 81 5.04 -20.61 18.11
CA ALA A 81 4.96 -22.07 18.12
C ALA A 81 4.11 -22.63 16.96
N GLN A 82 3.00 -21.99 16.62
CA GLN A 82 2.09 -22.36 15.53
C GLN A 82 2.76 -22.15 14.18
N CYS A 83 3.48 -21.04 14.01
CA CYS A 83 4.19 -20.76 12.76
C CYS A 83 5.30 -21.81 12.52
N LEU A 84 5.95 -22.33 13.58
CA LEU A 84 7.00 -23.36 13.47
C LEU A 84 6.44 -24.78 13.27
N ASN A 85 5.24 -25.08 13.79
CA ASN A 85 4.66 -26.43 13.76
C ASN A 85 3.78 -26.70 12.53
N GLY A 86 3.87 -25.91 11.47
CA GLY A 86 3.18 -26.19 10.20
C GLY A 86 1.66 -25.97 10.23
N GLY A 87 1.15 -25.10 11.11
CA GLY A 87 -0.19 -24.53 10.95
C GLY A 87 -1.37 -25.45 11.33
N SER A 88 -1.26 -26.27 12.38
CA SER A 88 -2.45 -26.89 12.96
C SER A 88 -3.45 -25.79 13.33
N LEU A 89 -4.69 -25.89 12.82
CA LEU A 89 -5.78 -25.01 13.21
C LEU A 89 -5.87 -24.97 14.75
N PRO A 90 -6.26 -23.81 15.33
CA PRO A 90 -6.36 -23.69 16.78
C PRO A 90 -7.25 -24.81 17.34
N PRO A 91 -6.81 -25.52 18.40
CA PRO A 91 -7.58 -26.60 19.00
C PRO A 91 -8.92 -26.06 19.49
N GLY A 92 -10.02 -26.59 18.96
CA GLY A 92 -11.38 -26.14 19.28
C GLY A 92 -12.21 -25.67 18.07
N MET A 93 -11.68 -25.69 16.85
CA MET A 93 -12.48 -25.56 15.62
C MET A 93 -12.96 -26.93 15.08
N ASP A 94 -12.79 -27.97 15.86
CA ASP A 94 -13.09 -29.37 15.56
C ASP A 94 -14.61 -29.63 15.60
N GLY A 95 -15.40 -28.83 14.87
CA GLY A 95 -16.75 -29.17 14.40
C GLY A 95 -17.84 -29.47 15.43
N GLY A 96 -17.68 -29.06 16.70
CA GLY A 96 -18.79 -29.11 17.65
C GLY A 96 -19.91 -28.18 17.22
N ASP A 97 -21.10 -28.73 16.95
CA ASP A 97 -22.32 -28.12 16.37
C ASP A 97 -23.01 -27.06 17.27
N ASP A 98 -22.25 -26.46 18.19
CA ASP A 98 -22.78 -25.64 19.28
C ASP A 98 -22.74 -24.14 18.89
N GLY A 99 -23.62 -23.72 17.98
CA GLY A 99 -24.14 -22.35 17.93
C GLY A 99 -23.30 -21.25 17.26
N VAL A 100 -23.80 -20.76 16.12
CA VAL A 100 -23.27 -19.68 15.26
C VAL A 100 -23.17 -18.29 15.94
N GLU A 101 -23.77 -18.07 17.11
CA GLU A 101 -23.75 -16.76 17.79
C GLU A 101 -22.44 -16.40 18.50
N HIS A 102 -21.47 -17.32 18.60
CA HIS A 102 -20.20 -17.07 19.28
C HIS A 102 -19.13 -16.36 18.42
N ASP A 103 -19.43 -16.10 17.15
CA ASP A 103 -18.42 -15.76 16.13
C ASP A 103 -17.96 -14.29 16.17
N THR A 104 -18.87 -13.34 16.45
CA THR A 104 -18.53 -11.90 16.47
C THR A 104 -17.67 -11.51 17.66
N ALA A 105 -18.01 -11.99 18.86
CA ALA A 105 -17.26 -11.68 20.08
C ALA A 105 -15.84 -12.27 20.05
N TRP A 106 -15.66 -13.47 19.49
CA TRP A 106 -14.35 -14.05 19.27
C TRP A 106 -13.53 -13.21 18.29
N PHE A 107 -14.15 -12.85 17.17
CA PHE A 107 -13.53 -12.06 16.13
C PHE A 107 -13.02 -10.69 16.65
N GLU A 108 -13.86 -9.96 17.39
CA GLU A 108 -13.48 -8.70 18.04
C GLU A 108 -12.33 -8.90 19.03
N ARG A 109 -12.41 -9.96 19.84
CA ARG A 109 -11.39 -10.28 20.85
C ARG A 109 -10.03 -10.57 20.23
N GLU A 110 -9.99 -11.17 19.04
CA GLU A 110 -8.76 -11.46 18.30
C GLU A 110 -8.19 -10.23 17.57
N CYS A 111 -9.03 -9.43 16.92
CA CYS A 111 -8.57 -8.37 16.01
C CYS A 111 -8.40 -6.98 16.68
N MET A 112 -9.17 -6.69 17.73
CA MET A 112 -9.14 -5.37 18.39
C MET A 112 -7.77 -4.95 18.95
N PRO A 113 -6.95 -5.85 19.54
CA PRO A 113 -5.60 -5.49 19.97
C PRO A 113 -4.72 -4.95 18.83
N PHE A 114 -4.83 -5.52 17.62
CA PHE A 114 -4.09 -5.05 16.44
C PHE A 114 -4.53 -3.65 16.04
N ARG A 115 -5.86 -3.42 15.92
CA ARG A 115 -6.41 -2.09 15.62
C ARG A 115 -5.94 -1.03 16.62
N HIS A 116 -6.02 -1.33 17.92
CA HIS A 116 -5.59 -0.40 18.97
C HIS A 116 -4.09 -0.14 18.94
N LEU A 117 -3.28 -1.17 18.71
CA LEU A 117 -1.84 -1.01 18.56
C LEU A 117 -1.52 -0.13 17.35
N LEU A 118 -2.08 -0.43 16.18
CA LEU A 118 -1.88 0.32 14.95
C LEU A 118 -2.28 1.79 15.13
N SER A 119 -3.43 2.07 15.73
CA SER A 119 -3.89 3.44 16.01
C SER A 119 -2.93 4.19 16.95
N LEU A 120 -2.41 3.50 17.98
CA LEU A 120 -1.49 4.09 18.94
C LEU A 120 -0.13 4.47 18.31
N VAL A 121 0.36 3.69 17.34
CA VAL A 121 1.66 3.90 16.69
C VAL A 121 1.58 4.66 15.37
N ALA A 122 0.38 4.79 14.78
CA ALA A 122 0.18 5.39 13.46
C ALA A 122 0.85 6.77 13.28
N PRO A 123 0.84 7.69 14.27
CA PRO A 123 1.46 9.00 14.11
C PRO A 123 2.98 8.98 13.92
N THR A 124 3.68 7.89 14.25
CA THR A 124 5.15 7.81 14.16
C THR A 124 5.64 6.76 13.17
N LEU A 125 4.73 5.95 12.64
CA LEU A 125 5.08 4.77 11.86
C LEU A 125 5.54 5.14 10.44
N LEU A 126 6.69 4.62 10.04
CA LEU A 126 7.31 4.81 8.72
C LEU A 126 7.20 3.56 7.86
N THR A 127 7.40 2.38 8.45
CA THR A 127 7.21 1.10 7.77
C THR A 127 6.35 0.16 8.59
N LEU A 128 5.46 -0.55 7.89
CA LEU A 128 4.55 -1.53 8.48
C LEU A 128 4.59 -2.81 7.64
N SER A 129 4.87 -3.93 8.28
CA SER A 129 4.71 -5.27 7.71
C SER A 129 3.72 -6.05 8.56
N VAL A 130 2.66 -6.57 7.95
CA VAL A 130 1.64 -7.37 8.63
C VAL A 130 1.53 -8.72 7.94
N LEU A 131 1.82 -9.80 8.65
CA LEU A 131 1.70 -11.17 8.16
C LEU A 131 0.54 -11.83 8.89
N THR A 132 -0.40 -12.34 8.11
CA THR A 132 -1.59 -13.00 8.63
C THR A 132 -1.73 -14.37 7.99
N TYR A 133 -1.85 -15.40 8.82
CA TYR A 133 -1.97 -16.80 8.39
C TYR A 133 -3.36 -17.37 8.65
N ASN A 134 -4.12 -16.77 9.56
CA ASN A 134 -5.46 -17.25 9.87
C ASN A 134 -6.48 -16.68 8.85
N PRO A 135 -7.11 -17.51 8.00
CA PRO A 135 -8.06 -17.03 6.99
C PRO A 135 -9.29 -16.33 7.56
N LEU A 136 -9.64 -16.61 8.82
CA LEU A 136 -10.83 -16.04 9.48
C LEU A 136 -10.59 -14.61 9.98
N THR A 137 -9.38 -14.32 10.45
CA THR A 137 -9.05 -13.01 11.03
C THR A 137 -8.24 -12.13 10.09
N SER A 138 -7.52 -12.72 9.15
CA SER A 138 -6.61 -12.05 8.22
C SER A 138 -7.28 -10.88 7.48
N THR A 139 -8.44 -11.13 6.88
CA THR A 139 -9.21 -10.11 6.14
C THR A 139 -9.40 -8.87 6.98
N THR A 140 -9.89 -9.01 8.21
CA THR A 140 -10.19 -7.85 9.03
C THR A 140 -8.94 -7.21 9.62
N ILE A 141 -7.92 -7.97 10.03
CA ILE A 141 -6.65 -7.40 10.49
C ILE A 141 -6.04 -6.53 9.38
N LEU A 142 -6.08 -7.00 8.13
CA LEU A 142 -5.56 -6.29 6.97
C LEU A 142 -6.47 -5.13 6.50
N THR A 143 -7.73 -5.02 6.96
CA THR A 143 -8.55 -3.81 6.72
C THR A 143 -8.05 -2.60 7.51
N HIS A 144 -7.47 -2.83 8.69
CA HIS A 144 -7.17 -1.75 9.63
C HIS A 144 -6.13 -0.74 9.13
N PRO A 145 -5.04 -1.15 8.45
CA PRO A 145 -4.09 -0.21 7.84
C PRO A 145 -4.73 0.81 6.89
N PHE A 146 -5.84 0.46 6.22
CA PHE A 146 -6.55 1.38 5.31
C PHE A 146 -7.60 2.25 6.01
N SER A 147 -7.99 1.89 7.23
CA SER A 147 -9.00 2.60 8.02
C SER A 147 -8.41 3.60 9.03
N ILE A 148 -7.10 3.58 9.22
CA ILE A 148 -6.37 4.43 10.17
C ILE A 148 -5.53 5.42 9.37
N SER A 149 -5.45 6.67 9.83
CA SER A 149 -4.59 7.68 9.23
C SER A 149 -3.13 7.46 9.64
N PHE A 150 -2.27 7.13 8.67
CA PHE A 150 -0.83 7.03 8.86
C PHE A 150 -0.11 8.17 8.13
N PRO A 151 0.08 9.34 8.79
CA PRO A 151 0.61 10.53 8.13
C PRO A 151 2.04 10.36 7.59
N HIS A 152 2.82 9.43 8.15
CA HIS A 152 4.23 9.23 7.81
C HIS A 152 4.56 7.85 7.25
N LEU A 153 3.58 6.95 7.07
CA LEU A 153 3.85 5.60 6.58
C LEU A 153 4.28 5.68 5.11
N GLN A 154 5.48 5.18 4.83
CA GLN A 154 6.11 5.22 3.50
C GLN A 154 6.09 3.86 2.82
N ALA A 155 6.18 2.77 3.60
CA ALA A 155 6.15 1.41 3.07
C ALA A 155 5.18 0.53 3.87
N LEU A 156 4.28 -0.14 3.14
CA LEU A 156 3.31 -1.08 3.69
C LEU A 156 3.48 -2.44 3.00
N THR A 157 3.70 -3.49 3.79
CA THR A 157 3.72 -4.87 3.33
C THR A 157 2.64 -5.66 4.04
N MET A 158 1.82 -6.37 3.29
CA MET A 158 0.74 -7.18 3.84
C MET A 158 0.83 -8.57 3.23
N HIS A 159 0.87 -9.58 4.10
CA HIS A 159 0.79 -10.98 3.71
C HIS A 159 -0.48 -11.62 4.28
N GLY A 160 -1.24 -12.30 3.43
CA GLY A 160 -2.39 -13.11 3.84
C GLY A 160 -3.60 -12.94 2.92
N PHE A 161 -4.78 -12.97 3.53
CA PHE A 161 -6.09 -12.84 2.90
C PHE A 161 -6.53 -11.38 3.01
N TYR A 162 -6.08 -10.54 2.09
CA TYR A 162 -6.44 -9.12 2.14
C TYR A 162 -7.92 -8.90 1.77
N PRO A 163 -8.60 -7.98 2.47
CA PRO A 163 -9.92 -7.48 2.10
C PRO A 163 -9.79 -6.60 0.85
N TYR A 164 -10.88 -6.45 0.11
CA TYR A 164 -10.98 -5.34 -0.83
C TYR A 164 -10.96 -4.03 -0.04
N PRO A 165 -10.10 -3.04 -0.39
CA PRO A 165 -10.19 -1.74 0.23
C PRO A 165 -11.57 -1.19 -0.13
N HIS A 166 -12.49 -1.16 0.82
CA HIS A 166 -13.70 -0.38 0.65
C HIS A 166 -13.22 1.05 0.46
N VAL A 167 -13.48 1.62 -0.72
CA VAL A 167 -13.38 3.05 -0.91
C VAL A 167 -14.18 3.63 0.25
N PRO A 168 -13.57 4.37 1.20
CA PRO A 168 -14.30 4.94 2.31
C PRO A 168 -15.44 5.67 1.65
N SER A 169 -16.68 5.16 1.86
CA SER A 169 -17.84 5.53 1.06
C SER A 169 -17.72 7.02 0.87
N LEU A 170 -17.37 7.46 -0.34
CA LEU A 170 -17.24 8.87 -0.62
C LEU A 170 -18.59 9.35 -0.14
N SER A 171 -18.62 10.05 0.98
CA SER A 171 -19.83 10.66 1.45
C SER A 171 -20.01 11.77 0.43
N LEU A 172 -20.47 11.39 -0.77
CA LEU A 172 -21.50 12.07 -1.52
C LEU A 172 -22.44 12.44 -0.40
N SER A 173 -22.19 13.63 0.11
CA SER A 173 -23.00 14.30 1.09
C SER A 173 -24.34 14.27 0.42
N GLN A 174 -25.13 13.23 0.74
CA GLN A 174 -26.54 13.20 0.43
C GLN A 174 -26.99 14.45 1.14
N SER A 175 -27.13 15.50 0.35
CA SER A 175 -27.81 16.72 0.69
C SER A 175 -29.25 16.30 0.89
N HIS A 176 -29.52 15.59 1.99
CA HIS A 176 -30.83 15.47 2.52
C HIS A 176 -31.19 16.88 2.94
N SER A 177 -31.90 17.54 2.03
CA SER A 177 -32.74 18.68 2.22
C SER A 177 -33.77 18.35 3.29
N HIS A 178 -33.31 18.21 4.54
CA HIS A 178 -34.18 18.23 5.69
C HIS A 178 -34.23 19.68 6.15
N SER A 179 -35.31 20.34 5.75
CA SER A 179 -35.71 21.66 6.19
C SER A 179 -35.90 21.66 7.71
N GLN A 180 -34.81 21.85 8.47
CA GLN A 180 -34.88 22.30 9.85
C GLN A 180 -34.59 23.80 9.90
N PRO A 181 -35.59 24.63 10.24
CA PRO A 181 -35.38 26.03 10.53
C PRO A 181 -34.98 26.16 12.00
N HIS A 182 -33.70 26.00 12.34
CA HIS A 182 -33.20 26.62 13.57
C HIS A 182 -31.74 27.08 13.45
N SER A 183 -31.62 28.39 13.61
CA SER A 183 -30.49 29.27 13.44
C SER A 183 -29.40 29.09 14.49
N GLN A 184 -28.24 28.55 14.09
CA GLN A 184 -26.93 28.97 14.60
C GLN A 184 -25.87 28.95 13.49
N PRO A 185 -25.26 30.09 13.14
CA PRO A 185 -24.24 30.18 12.11
C PRO A 185 -22.87 29.79 12.68
N HIS A 186 -22.58 28.50 12.78
CA HIS A 186 -21.21 28.02 12.96
C HIS A 186 -20.62 27.71 11.59
N SER A 187 -19.73 28.60 11.13
CA SER A 187 -18.93 28.49 9.91
C SER A 187 -17.97 27.30 10.01
N GLN A 188 -18.47 26.10 9.73
CA GLN A 188 -17.62 24.94 9.49
C GLN A 188 -17.07 25.07 8.06
N THR A 189 -15.82 25.52 7.95
CA THR A 189 -15.10 25.46 6.68
C THR A 189 -15.03 23.99 6.23
N PRO A 190 -15.37 23.67 4.97
CA PRO A 190 -15.33 22.31 4.47
C PRO A 190 -13.92 21.74 4.63
N THR A 191 -13.76 20.78 5.54
CA THR A 191 -12.48 20.13 5.81
C THR A 191 -12.14 19.25 4.61
N LYS A 192 -10.98 19.49 4.00
CA LYS A 192 -10.48 18.69 2.88
C LYS A 192 -10.46 17.20 3.30
N PRO A 193 -10.99 16.27 2.48
CA PRO A 193 -10.99 14.86 2.82
C PRO A 193 -9.56 14.38 3.10
N GLN A 194 -9.34 13.82 4.28
CA GLN A 194 -8.04 13.31 4.68
C GLN A 194 -7.85 11.92 4.08
N THR A 195 -6.82 11.76 3.24
CA THR A 195 -6.41 10.46 2.73
C THR A 195 -5.78 9.64 3.86
N PRO A 196 -6.09 8.34 4.03
CA PRO A 196 -5.56 7.54 5.13
C PRO A 196 -4.05 7.34 5.06
N LEU A 197 -3.47 7.25 3.85
CA LEU A 197 -2.07 6.91 3.63
C LEU A 197 -1.37 7.98 2.76
N PRO A 198 -1.32 9.25 3.20
CA PRO A 198 -0.89 10.38 2.36
C PRO A 198 0.58 10.28 1.91
N SER A 199 1.41 9.59 2.69
CA SER A 199 2.87 9.48 2.48
C SER A 199 3.30 8.13 1.89
N LEU A 200 2.37 7.24 1.58
CA LEU A 200 2.70 5.88 1.17
C LEU A 200 3.32 5.86 -0.22
N LYS A 201 4.57 5.39 -0.32
CA LYS A 201 5.35 5.29 -1.56
C LYS A 201 5.45 3.86 -2.08
N SER A 202 5.48 2.89 -1.18
CA SER A 202 5.64 1.47 -1.51
C SER A 202 4.55 0.62 -0.87
N LEU A 203 3.82 -0.13 -1.70
CA LEU A 203 2.82 -1.09 -1.28
C LEU A 203 3.18 -2.48 -1.81
N HIS A 204 3.32 -3.44 -0.91
CA HIS A 204 3.56 -4.83 -1.23
C HIS A 204 2.42 -5.70 -0.68
N LEU A 205 1.66 -6.30 -1.59
CA LEU A 205 0.65 -7.31 -1.26
C LEU A 205 1.20 -8.69 -1.58
N SER A 206 1.17 -9.58 -0.61
CA SER A 206 1.60 -10.96 -0.74
C SER A 206 0.49 -11.89 -0.25
N GLY A 207 0.23 -13.01 -0.93
CA GLY A 207 -0.72 -14.00 -0.44
C GLY A 207 -1.45 -14.76 -1.53
N SER A 208 -2.19 -15.78 -1.12
CA SER A 208 -2.80 -16.79 -1.99
C SER A 208 -4.14 -16.39 -2.62
N ARG A 209 -4.64 -15.18 -2.34
CA ARG A 209 -5.91 -14.70 -2.91
C ARG A 209 -5.73 -13.81 -4.12
N ASN A 210 -6.86 -13.49 -4.71
CA ASN A 210 -7.02 -12.64 -5.87
C ASN A 210 -7.29 -11.20 -5.38
N PRO A 211 -6.40 -10.22 -5.64
CA PRO A 211 -6.56 -8.81 -5.28
C PRO A 211 -7.46 -8.09 -6.27
N HIS A 212 -8.56 -8.73 -6.66
CA HIS A 212 -9.59 -8.11 -7.47
C HIS A 212 -10.08 -6.82 -6.80
N GLY A 213 -10.57 -5.83 -7.54
CA GLY A 213 -11.03 -4.56 -6.99
C GLY A 213 -9.93 -3.67 -6.38
N LEU A 214 -8.66 -4.08 -6.39
CA LEU A 214 -7.56 -3.25 -5.88
C LEU A 214 -7.39 -1.98 -6.73
N LEU A 215 -7.59 -2.08 -8.04
CA LEU A 215 -7.46 -1.01 -9.02
C LEU A 215 -8.81 -0.37 -9.38
N GLN A 216 -9.93 -0.99 -9.02
CA GLN A 216 -11.27 -0.47 -9.24
C GLN A 216 -11.48 0.85 -8.48
N ILE A 217 -12.29 1.74 -9.07
CA ILE A 217 -12.77 3.00 -8.45
C ILE A 217 -11.64 3.94 -7.99
N GLY A 218 -10.45 3.83 -8.58
CA GLY A 218 -9.30 4.65 -8.19
C GLY A 218 -8.95 4.56 -6.69
N ALA A 219 -9.30 3.44 -6.02
CA ALA A 219 -9.14 3.29 -4.58
C ALA A 219 -7.69 3.52 -4.12
N LEU A 220 -6.71 3.02 -4.89
CA LEU A 220 -5.30 3.27 -4.62
C LEU A 220 -4.92 4.74 -4.72
N SER A 221 -5.40 5.45 -5.75
CA SER A 221 -5.12 6.88 -5.93
C SER A 221 -5.75 7.73 -4.82
N ALA A 222 -6.96 7.35 -4.38
CA ALA A 222 -7.66 8.03 -3.29
C ALA A 222 -6.99 7.76 -1.92
N CYS A 223 -6.56 6.53 -1.66
CA CYS A 223 -5.95 6.16 -0.38
C CYS A 223 -4.48 6.56 -0.29
N CYS A 224 -3.74 6.43 -1.39
CA CYS A 224 -2.27 6.48 -1.47
C CYS A 224 -1.81 7.38 -2.64
N PRO A 225 -2.02 8.70 -2.58
CA PRO A 225 -1.77 9.60 -3.71
C PRO A 225 -0.29 9.69 -4.13
N LEU A 226 0.65 9.25 -3.29
CA LEU A 226 2.10 9.23 -3.56
C LEU A 226 2.65 7.83 -3.90
N LEU A 227 1.77 6.86 -4.18
CA LEU A 227 2.18 5.49 -4.43
C LEU A 227 3.02 5.42 -5.72
N SER A 228 4.29 5.05 -5.58
CA SER A 228 5.26 4.95 -6.67
C SER A 228 5.68 3.52 -6.97
N HIS A 229 5.55 2.62 -5.99
CA HIS A 229 5.95 1.23 -6.10
C HIS A 229 4.79 0.33 -5.65
N LEU A 230 4.29 -0.50 -6.55
CA LEU A 230 3.28 -1.52 -6.26
C LEU A 230 3.87 -2.89 -6.57
N ARG A 231 3.95 -3.75 -5.57
CA ARG A 231 4.34 -5.16 -5.72
C ARG A 231 3.18 -6.05 -5.32
N VAL A 232 2.82 -6.99 -6.19
CA VAL A 232 1.82 -8.02 -5.90
C VAL A 232 2.48 -9.37 -6.10
N SER A 233 2.68 -10.13 -5.02
CA SER A 233 3.32 -11.44 -5.04
C SER A 233 2.42 -12.56 -4.52
N GLY A 234 2.73 -13.81 -4.88
CA GLY A 234 2.01 -14.97 -4.39
C GLY A 234 0.68 -15.25 -5.11
N LEU A 235 0.39 -14.54 -6.21
CA LEU A 235 -0.88 -14.65 -6.93
C LEU A 235 -1.18 -16.09 -7.35
N ARG A 236 -2.38 -16.56 -6.97
CA ARG A 236 -2.96 -17.84 -7.37
C ARG A 236 -4.39 -17.62 -7.80
N SER A 237 -4.75 -18.20 -8.94
CA SER A 237 -6.09 -18.19 -9.54
C SER A 237 -6.73 -16.80 -9.59
N ALA A 238 -5.91 -15.78 -9.83
CA ALA A 238 -6.27 -14.37 -9.78
C ALA A 238 -6.66 -13.82 -11.16
N LEU A 239 -7.53 -14.54 -11.88
CA LEU A 239 -7.94 -14.18 -13.24
C LEU A 239 -8.62 -12.80 -13.28
N SER A 240 -9.49 -12.49 -12.31
CA SER A 240 -10.20 -11.22 -12.32
C SER A 240 -9.29 -10.03 -12.01
N PHE A 241 -8.27 -10.18 -11.15
CA PHE A 241 -7.22 -9.18 -11.01
C PHE A 241 -6.43 -8.97 -12.30
N ALA A 242 -6.10 -10.05 -13.04
CA ALA A 242 -5.42 -9.91 -14.32
C ALA A 242 -6.26 -9.14 -15.36
N GLN A 243 -7.57 -9.35 -15.39
CA GLN A 243 -8.50 -8.60 -16.25
C GLN A 243 -8.61 -7.13 -15.84
N GLU A 244 -8.69 -6.87 -14.55
CA GLU A 244 -8.74 -5.52 -13.99
C GLU A 244 -7.45 -4.74 -14.29
N LEU A 245 -6.30 -5.40 -14.15
CA LEU A 245 -5.02 -4.83 -14.53
C LEU A 245 -4.95 -4.53 -16.03
N ASP A 246 -5.41 -5.44 -16.88
CA ASP A 246 -5.47 -5.22 -18.32
C ASP A 246 -6.32 -3.98 -18.67
N ALA A 247 -7.49 -3.84 -18.04
CA ALA A 247 -8.34 -2.68 -18.20
C ALA A 247 -7.65 -1.39 -17.72
N ALA A 248 -6.96 -1.41 -16.58
CA ALA A 248 -6.24 -0.26 -16.05
C ALA A 248 -5.07 0.17 -16.94
N LEU A 249 -4.34 -0.80 -17.51
CA LEU A 249 -3.24 -0.56 -18.45
C LEU A 249 -3.74 -0.01 -19.79
N SER A 250 -4.85 -0.55 -20.28
CA SER A 250 -5.48 -0.08 -21.52
C SER A 250 -5.97 1.36 -21.37
N PHE A 251 -6.56 1.69 -20.23
CA PHE A 251 -6.97 3.06 -19.89
C PHE A 251 -5.77 4.01 -19.78
N ALA A 252 -4.68 3.58 -19.14
CA ALA A 252 -3.46 4.37 -19.08
C ALA A 252 -2.91 4.65 -20.48
N ALA A 253 -2.87 3.65 -21.37
CA ALA A 253 -2.37 3.79 -22.74
C ALA A 253 -3.21 4.76 -23.60
N SER A 254 -4.54 4.72 -23.49
CA SER A 254 -5.43 5.61 -24.26
C SER A 254 -5.32 7.07 -23.81
N SER A 255 -5.02 7.33 -22.54
CA SER A 255 -4.85 8.69 -22.02
C SER A 255 -3.67 9.45 -22.64
N PHE A 256 -2.67 8.75 -23.18
CA PHE A 256 -1.51 9.37 -23.83
C PHE A 256 -1.82 9.88 -25.25
N SER A 257 -2.65 9.18 -26.04
CA SER A 257 -2.85 9.50 -27.46
C SER A 257 -3.65 10.78 -27.68
N THR A 258 -4.63 11.07 -26.82
CA THR A 258 -5.51 12.25 -26.96
C THR A 258 -4.76 13.57 -26.77
N SER A 259 -3.62 13.57 -26.08
CA SER A 259 -2.87 14.80 -25.81
C SER A 259 -2.09 15.34 -27.01
N ALA A 260 -1.80 14.51 -28.02
CA ALA A 260 -0.93 14.88 -29.14
C ALA A 260 -1.67 15.60 -30.30
N SER A 261 -2.96 15.33 -30.52
CA SER A 261 -3.69 15.82 -31.70
C SER A 261 -4.33 17.21 -31.56
N SER A 262 -4.44 17.76 -30.34
CA SER A 262 -5.19 19.01 -30.09
C SER A 262 -4.40 20.31 -30.33
N SER A 263 -3.20 20.26 -30.91
CA SER A 263 -2.32 21.44 -31.04
C SER A 263 -2.20 22.04 -32.45
N SER A 264 -3.01 21.62 -33.43
CA SER A 264 -2.80 22.02 -34.85
C SER A 264 -3.93 22.76 -35.58
N GLU A 265 -5.05 23.13 -34.94
CA GLU A 265 -6.10 23.90 -35.63
C GLU A 265 -6.42 25.23 -34.95
N SER A 266 -5.71 26.29 -35.37
CA SER A 266 -6.24 27.66 -35.30
C SER A 266 -5.53 28.59 -36.30
N THR A 267 -6.02 28.64 -37.54
CA THR A 267 -6.09 29.90 -38.30
C THR A 267 -7.22 29.85 -39.32
N SER A 268 -8.12 30.86 -39.24
CA SER A 268 -9.30 31.14 -40.09
C SER A 268 -10.49 30.19 -39.88
N SER A 269 -11.76 30.61 -39.89
CA SER A 269 -12.39 31.80 -40.46
C SER A 269 -13.69 32.16 -39.70
N ALA A 270 -14.09 33.43 -39.80
CA ALA A 270 -15.24 34.04 -39.15
C ALA A 270 -16.61 33.64 -39.72
N ARG A 271 -17.65 33.85 -38.88
CA ARG A 271 -19.11 34.04 -39.13
C ARG A 271 -20.04 32.85 -38.90
N GLY A 272 -21.01 33.06 -38.01
CA GLY A 272 -22.30 32.38 -38.05
C GLY A 272 -22.94 32.13 -36.68
N CYS A 273 -23.42 33.18 -36.00
CA CYS A 273 -24.36 33.00 -34.89
C CYS A 273 -25.71 32.54 -35.45
N GLN A 274 -26.12 31.29 -35.16
CA GLN A 274 -27.52 30.89 -35.24
C GLN A 274 -27.90 30.15 -33.95
N HIS A 275 -28.83 30.76 -33.22
CA HIS A 275 -29.56 30.17 -32.11
C HIS A 275 -30.53 29.11 -32.64
N GLY A 276 -30.26 27.84 -32.33
CA GLY A 276 -31.24 26.76 -32.41
C GLY A 276 -31.34 26.10 -31.05
N VAL A 277 -32.45 26.32 -30.35
CA VAL A 277 -32.80 25.63 -29.09
C VAL A 277 -33.24 24.22 -29.47
N SER A 278 -32.35 23.23 -29.31
CA SER A 278 -32.68 21.82 -29.46
C SER A 278 -32.95 21.23 -28.08
N SER A 279 -34.21 20.96 -27.79
CA SER A 279 -34.66 20.22 -26.61
C SER A 279 -34.48 18.72 -26.86
N GLY A 280 -33.35 18.15 -26.45
CA GLY A 280 -33.05 16.72 -26.67
C GLY A 280 -32.05 16.05 -25.73
N ASP A 281 -31.54 16.72 -24.69
CA ASP A 281 -30.29 16.30 -24.02
C ASP A 281 -30.48 15.83 -22.56
N ALA A 282 -31.52 15.04 -22.26
CA ALA A 282 -31.75 14.53 -20.89
C ALA A 282 -31.31 13.07 -20.67
N GLU A 283 -31.02 12.28 -21.71
CA GLU A 283 -30.57 10.88 -21.57
C GLU A 283 -29.04 10.71 -21.61
N GLU A 284 -28.29 11.73 -22.08
CA GLU A 284 -26.84 11.64 -22.22
C GLU A 284 -26.07 11.90 -20.90
N GLU A 285 -26.70 12.54 -19.90
CA GLU A 285 -26.08 12.77 -18.58
C GLU A 285 -25.98 11.51 -17.70
N MET A 286 -26.77 10.46 -17.96
CA MET A 286 -26.75 9.25 -17.11
C MET A 286 -25.54 8.33 -17.35
N TYR A 287 -24.88 8.43 -18.51
CA TYR A 287 -23.76 7.55 -18.88
C TYR A 287 -22.38 8.10 -18.51
N GLN A 288 -22.27 9.38 -18.11
CA GLN A 288 -20.98 10.00 -17.75
C GLN A 288 -20.43 9.49 -16.41
N ASP A 289 -21.27 8.91 -15.55
CA ASP A 289 -20.84 8.35 -14.25
C ASP A 289 -20.18 6.96 -14.35
N LEU A 290 -20.22 6.28 -15.51
CA LEU A 290 -19.59 4.97 -15.67
C LEU A 290 -18.05 5.05 -15.68
N ASP A 291 -17.48 6.20 -16.04
CA ASP A 291 -16.03 6.42 -16.03
C ASP A 291 -15.45 6.48 -14.60
N LEU A 292 -16.29 6.67 -13.59
CA LEU A 292 -15.87 6.71 -12.18
C LEU A 292 -15.42 5.34 -11.67
N PHE A 293 -15.96 4.27 -12.25
CA PHE A 293 -15.67 2.89 -11.84
C PHE A 293 -14.56 2.23 -12.67
N ALA A 294 -14.09 2.90 -13.73
CA ALA A 294 -13.00 2.38 -14.54
C ALA A 294 -11.76 2.13 -13.66
N PRO A 295 -11.10 0.96 -13.79
CA PRO A 295 -9.91 0.67 -13.02
C PRO A 295 -8.78 1.60 -13.46
N ARG A 296 -8.08 2.21 -12.50
CA ARG A 296 -7.04 3.21 -12.77
C ARG A 296 -5.82 2.96 -11.89
N LEU A 297 -4.64 3.04 -12.52
CA LEU A 297 -3.38 3.09 -11.78
C LEU A 297 -3.12 4.52 -11.29
N PRO A 298 -2.50 4.70 -10.11
CA PRO A 298 -2.03 6.02 -9.68
C PRO A 298 -1.08 6.62 -10.72
N CYS A 299 -1.23 7.90 -11.02
CA CYS A 299 -0.36 8.60 -11.98
C CYS A 299 1.11 8.71 -11.50
N THR A 300 1.34 8.56 -10.19
CA THR A 300 2.66 8.54 -9.56
C THR A 300 3.35 7.18 -9.63
N LEU A 301 2.67 6.13 -10.10
CA LEU A 301 3.20 4.78 -10.09
C LEU A 301 4.36 4.66 -11.08
N THR A 302 5.56 4.41 -10.56
CA THR A 302 6.79 4.26 -11.36
C THR A 302 7.20 2.80 -11.55
N LEU A 303 6.82 1.92 -10.63
CA LEU A 303 7.19 0.51 -10.66
C LEU A 303 5.96 -0.35 -10.32
N LEU A 304 5.59 -1.24 -11.25
CA LEU A 304 4.64 -2.31 -11.02
C LEU A 304 5.35 -3.66 -11.12
N GLN A 305 5.42 -4.37 -9.99
CA GLN A 305 5.98 -5.72 -9.94
C GLN A 305 4.88 -6.74 -9.67
N ILE A 306 4.82 -7.76 -10.51
CA ILE A 306 3.88 -8.87 -10.34
C ILE A 306 4.70 -10.15 -10.25
N GLN A 307 4.46 -10.92 -9.21
CA GLN A 307 5.14 -12.18 -8.97
C GLN A 307 4.11 -13.29 -8.75
N PRO A 308 4.01 -14.25 -9.67
CA PRO A 308 3.11 -15.39 -9.51
C PRO A 308 3.50 -16.21 -8.29
N GLY A 309 2.51 -16.84 -7.65
CA GLY A 309 2.78 -17.81 -6.59
C GLY A 309 3.54 -19.04 -7.12
N PRO A 310 4.14 -19.83 -6.20
CA PRO A 310 4.78 -21.08 -6.58
C PRO A 310 3.76 -21.98 -7.27
N ALA A 311 4.19 -22.67 -8.32
CA ALA A 311 3.35 -23.58 -9.06
C ALA A 311 2.75 -24.62 -8.10
N PRO A 312 1.44 -24.94 -8.21
CA PRO A 312 0.95 -26.10 -7.48
C PRO A 312 1.74 -27.33 -7.91
N PRO A 313 2.00 -28.28 -6.99
CA PRO A 313 2.66 -29.53 -7.36
C PRO A 313 1.88 -30.18 -8.51
N PRO A 314 2.56 -30.83 -9.48
CA PRO A 314 1.88 -31.51 -10.57
C PRO A 314 0.87 -32.48 -9.96
N PRO A 315 -0.37 -32.53 -10.49
CA PRO A 315 -1.35 -33.46 -9.98
C PRO A 315 -0.83 -34.88 -10.25
N PRO A 316 -1.18 -35.87 -9.40
CA PRO A 316 -0.84 -37.26 -9.71
C PRO A 316 -1.36 -37.61 -11.12
N PRO A 317 -0.67 -38.47 -11.89
CA PRO A 317 -0.98 -38.72 -13.31
C PRO A 317 -2.40 -39.26 -13.56
N SER A 318 -3.09 -39.74 -12.51
CA SER A 318 -4.48 -40.18 -12.55
C SER A 318 -5.51 -39.03 -12.46
N LEU A 319 -5.13 -37.83 -12.02
CA LEU A 319 -6.04 -36.69 -11.91
C LEU A 319 -6.00 -35.82 -13.17
N ARG A 320 -7.18 -35.53 -13.74
CA ARG A 320 -7.30 -34.47 -14.76
C ARG A 320 -6.79 -33.15 -14.18
N ARG A 321 -6.15 -32.33 -15.02
CA ARG A 321 -5.70 -30.97 -14.65
C ARG A 321 -6.81 -30.25 -13.89
N SER A 322 -6.48 -29.70 -12.73
CA SER A 322 -7.47 -29.01 -11.92
C SER A 322 -7.91 -27.72 -12.60
N VAL A 323 -9.15 -27.28 -12.34
CA VAL A 323 -9.67 -25.98 -12.82
C VAL A 323 -8.73 -24.84 -12.39
N SER A 324 -8.18 -24.91 -11.18
CA SER A 324 -7.21 -23.94 -10.67
C SER A 324 -5.95 -23.87 -11.54
N GLN A 325 -5.39 -25.00 -11.99
CA GLN A 325 -4.22 -24.99 -12.89
C GLN A 325 -4.52 -24.35 -14.24
N ALA A 326 -5.71 -24.57 -14.80
CA ALA A 326 -6.13 -23.93 -16.05
C ALA A 326 -6.30 -22.41 -15.87
N LEU A 327 -6.90 -21.98 -14.76
CA LEU A 327 -7.04 -20.56 -14.41
C LEU A 327 -5.68 -19.88 -14.21
N ASP A 328 -4.74 -20.52 -13.50
CA ASP A 328 -3.39 -20.02 -13.30
C ASP A 328 -2.64 -19.88 -14.63
N THR A 329 -2.77 -20.88 -15.51
CA THR A 329 -2.15 -20.84 -16.85
C THR A 329 -2.70 -19.67 -17.67
N ARG A 330 -4.03 -19.47 -17.66
CA ARG A 330 -4.69 -18.37 -18.38
C ARG A 330 -4.31 -17.01 -17.80
N MET A 331 -4.30 -16.87 -16.48
CA MET A 331 -3.87 -15.66 -15.79
C MET A 331 -2.44 -15.29 -16.19
N MET A 332 -1.52 -16.26 -16.20
CA MET A 332 -0.13 -16.03 -16.60
C MET A 332 0.00 -15.60 -18.07
N ALA A 333 -0.80 -16.18 -18.97
CA ALA A 333 -0.81 -15.77 -20.37
C ALA A 333 -1.22 -14.30 -20.52
N ILE A 334 -2.30 -13.88 -19.84
CA ILE A 334 -2.78 -12.49 -19.85
C ILE A 334 -1.71 -11.55 -19.28
N LEU A 335 -1.15 -11.87 -18.12
CA LEU A 335 -0.13 -11.03 -17.48
C LEU A 335 1.11 -10.88 -18.38
N HIS A 336 1.58 -11.96 -19.00
CA HIS A 336 2.75 -11.91 -19.88
C HIS A 336 2.49 -11.09 -21.15
N GLU A 337 1.37 -11.34 -21.84
CA GLU A 337 0.98 -10.61 -23.05
C GLU A 337 0.84 -9.10 -22.78
N LYS A 338 0.19 -8.74 -21.67
CA LYS A 338 -0.14 -7.34 -21.39
C LYS A 338 1.02 -6.57 -20.76
N CYS A 339 1.81 -7.17 -19.89
CA CYS A 339 3.01 -6.51 -19.37
C CYS A 339 4.05 -6.25 -20.48
N THR A 340 4.20 -7.17 -21.44
CA THR A 340 5.11 -6.96 -22.58
C THR A 340 4.60 -5.88 -23.52
N SER A 341 3.30 -5.90 -23.86
CA SER A 341 2.66 -4.86 -24.68
C SER A 341 2.72 -3.47 -24.04
N ALA A 342 2.38 -3.36 -22.74
CA ALA A 342 2.43 -2.11 -22.00
C ALA A 342 3.87 -1.56 -21.95
N SER A 343 4.85 -2.39 -21.60
CA SER A 343 6.26 -1.98 -21.57
C SER A 343 6.74 -1.41 -22.91
N HIS A 344 6.30 -2.02 -24.02
CA HIS A 344 6.60 -1.53 -25.37
C HIS A 344 5.93 -0.16 -25.65
N ALA A 345 4.62 -0.03 -25.39
CA ALA A 345 3.88 1.20 -25.62
C ALA A 345 4.42 2.41 -24.81
N PHE A 346 4.82 2.19 -23.56
CA PHE A 346 5.43 3.23 -22.73
C PHE A 346 6.83 3.65 -23.23
N ARG A 347 7.62 2.71 -23.76
CA ARG A 347 8.94 3.00 -24.34
C ARG A 347 8.83 3.76 -25.67
N THR A 348 7.85 3.45 -26.52
CA THR A 348 7.69 4.15 -27.81
C THR A 348 7.20 5.59 -27.63
N ASN A 349 6.30 5.84 -26.68
CA ASN A 349 5.74 7.18 -26.44
C ASN A 349 6.75 8.12 -25.77
N THR A 350 7.67 7.59 -24.94
CA THR A 350 8.73 8.42 -24.33
C THR A 350 9.77 8.85 -25.37
N ALA A 351 10.08 8.00 -26.36
CA ALA A 351 11.01 8.35 -27.44
C ALA A 351 10.48 9.43 -28.39
N SER A 352 9.16 9.51 -28.61
CA SER A 352 8.55 10.52 -29.48
C SER A 352 8.49 11.93 -28.86
N CYS A 353 8.57 12.04 -27.53
CA CYS A 353 8.52 13.33 -26.83
C CYS A 353 9.89 13.99 -26.62
N THR A 354 10.99 13.27 -26.83
CA THR A 354 12.34 13.88 -26.88
C THR A 354 12.54 14.56 -28.23
N THR A 355 11.98 15.76 -28.37
CA THR A 355 12.39 16.66 -29.46
C THR A 355 13.88 16.97 -29.31
N PRO A 356 14.66 16.98 -30.41
CA PRO A 356 16.05 17.39 -30.34
C PRO A 356 16.09 18.86 -29.92
N SER A 357 16.56 19.11 -28.70
CA SER A 357 16.90 20.45 -28.22
C SER A 357 17.90 21.05 -29.22
N THR A 358 17.41 21.97 -30.06
CA THR A 358 18.27 22.81 -30.89
C THR A 358 19.09 23.69 -29.96
N ASN A 359 20.39 23.38 -29.88
CA ASN A 359 21.41 24.22 -29.28
C ASN A 359 21.31 25.66 -29.82
N ASN A 360 20.68 26.54 -29.06
CA ASN A 360 20.90 27.98 -29.17
C ASN A 360 21.82 28.40 -28.03
N ALA A 361 23.11 28.48 -28.34
CA ALA A 361 24.06 29.24 -27.56
C ALA A 361 23.78 30.73 -27.77
N PHE A 362 23.36 31.48 -26.75
CA PHE A 362 23.68 32.91 -26.65
C PHE A 362 23.55 33.45 -25.21
N ARG A 363 24.70 33.92 -24.72
CA ARG A 363 25.03 34.94 -23.71
C ARG A 363 24.10 35.26 -22.52
N THR A 364 24.77 35.23 -21.37
CA THR A 364 24.59 35.98 -20.12
C THR A 364 24.00 37.39 -20.25
N ASN A 365 23.05 37.73 -19.39
CA ASN A 365 23.10 38.93 -18.55
C ASN A 365 22.16 38.82 -17.33
N ALA A 366 22.63 39.37 -16.21
CA ALA A 366 21.99 39.42 -14.91
C ALA A 366 20.84 40.44 -14.85
N GLY A 367 19.87 40.19 -13.97
CA GLY A 367 18.84 41.15 -13.57
C GLY A 367 17.63 40.48 -12.92
N GLU A 368 17.34 40.86 -11.67
CA GLU A 368 16.25 40.42 -10.81
C GLU A 368 14.84 40.43 -11.44
N VAL A 369 13.95 39.54 -10.95
CA VAL A 369 12.77 39.88 -10.12
C VAL A 369 11.92 38.61 -9.95
N GLU A 370 11.70 38.22 -8.69
CA GLU A 370 10.77 37.17 -8.27
C GLU A 370 9.33 37.49 -8.71
N SER A 371 8.71 36.58 -9.46
CA SER A 371 7.25 36.51 -9.58
C SER A 371 6.82 35.05 -9.55
N ALA A 372 6.20 34.68 -8.43
CA ALA A 372 5.62 33.37 -8.19
C ALA A 372 4.39 33.15 -9.11
N ARG A 373 4.63 32.74 -10.35
CA ARG A 373 3.64 32.01 -11.15
C ARG A 373 3.76 30.54 -10.80
N GLY A 374 2.83 30.04 -10.00
CA GLY A 374 2.60 28.61 -9.81
C GLY A 374 2.14 27.99 -11.13
N GLY A 375 3.10 27.67 -11.99
CA GLY A 375 2.89 26.77 -13.11
C GLY A 375 2.62 25.40 -12.53
N TYR A 376 1.40 24.90 -12.68
CA TYR A 376 1.16 23.47 -12.65
C TYR A 376 1.96 22.89 -13.82
N GLU A 377 3.20 22.46 -13.56
CA GLU A 377 3.90 21.58 -14.50
C GLU A 377 2.93 20.43 -14.78
N LYS A 378 2.50 20.30 -16.04
CA LYS A 378 1.82 19.11 -16.51
C LYS A 378 2.77 17.97 -16.19
N GLY A 379 2.50 17.25 -15.09
CA GLY A 379 3.36 16.20 -14.59
C GLY A 379 3.65 15.25 -15.72
N SER A 380 4.90 15.22 -16.16
CA SER A 380 5.37 14.23 -17.11
C SER A 380 5.13 12.88 -16.46
N VAL A 381 4.15 12.13 -16.95
CA VAL A 381 3.88 10.77 -16.45
C VAL A 381 5.12 9.96 -16.75
N SER A 382 5.90 9.67 -15.70
CA SER A 382 7.09 8.84 -15.78
C SER A 382 6.71 7.46 -16.31
N ALA A 383 7.53 6.91 -17.22
CA ALA A 383 7.31 5.56 -17.74
C ALA A 383 7.22 4.57 -16.57
N ILE A 384 6.12 3.82 -16.52
CA ILE A 384 5.94 2.76 -15.53
C ILE A 384 6.83 1.58 -15.92
N GLU A 385 7.76 1.23 -15.04
CA GLU A 385 8.55 0.01 -15.18
C GLU A 385 7.71 -1.19 -14.77
N PHE A 386 7.50 -2.12 -15.70
CA PHE A 386 6.81 -3.38 -15.45
C PHE A 386 7.82 -4.50 -15.27
N ARG A 387 7.74 -5.20 -14.14
CA ARG A 387 8.54 -6.40 -13.89
C ARG A 387 7.62 -7.58 -13.56
N LEU A 388 7.57 -8.54 -14.46
CA LEU A 388 7.04 -9.88 -14.15
C LEU A 388 8.21 -10.71 -13.62
N LEU A 389 8.20 -11.00 -12.32
CA LEU A 389 9.27 -11.77 -11.69
C LEU A 389 9.05 -13.27 -11.91
N GLU A 390 10.16 -14.02 -11.96
CA GLU A 390 10.10 -15.48 -11.98
C GLU A 390 9.42 -16.02 -10.72
N ARG A 391 8.86 -17.24 -10.85
CA ARG A 391 8.18 -17.91 -9.75
C ARG A 391 9.12 -18.05 -8.57
N GLN A 392 8.64 -17.67 -7.39
CA GLN A 392 9.40 -17.86 -6.16
C GLN A 392 9.54 -19.36 -5.89
N GLU A 393 10.77 -19.85 -5.72
CA GLU A 393 11.00 -21.17 -5.14
C GLU A 393 10.52 -21.17 -3.68
N SER A 394 10.10 -22.35 -3.20
CA SER A 394 9.45 -22.57 -1.90
C SER A 394 10.39 -22.35 -0.69
N GLU A 395 11.02 -21.19 -0.56
CA GLU A 395 11.47 -20.74 0.76
C GLU A 395 10.24 -20.41 1.60
N ASP A 396 10.27 -20.77 2.90
CA ASP A 396 9.24 -20.40 3.86
C ASP A 396 8.93 -18.91 3.72
N SER A 397 7.74 -18.58 3.21
CA SER A 397 7.33 -17.20 2.87
C SER A 397 7.56 -16.24 4.04
N LEU A 398 7.50 -16.75 5.26
CA LEU A 398 7.79 -16.02 6.49
C LEU A 398 9.26 -15.61 6.60
N VAL A 399 10.19 -16.53 6.36
CA VAL A 399 11.64 -16.27 6.45
C VAL A 399 12.04 -15.29 5.36
N ALA A 400 11.54 -15.47 4.14
CA ALA A 400 11.80 -14.55 3.04
C ALA A 400 11.27 -13.13 3.32
N LEU A 401 10.02 -13.01 3.80
CA LEU A 401 9.44 -11.70 4.14
C LEU A 401 10.11 -11.05 5.35
N MET A 402 10.55 -11.85 6.33
CA MET A 402 11.26 -11.33 7.48
C MET A 402 12.67 -10.86 7.08
N ARG A 403 13.40 -11.62 6.25
CA ARG A 403 14.67 -11.18 5.65
C ARG A 403 14.50 -9.92 4.82
N GLU A 404 13.44 -9.84 4.01
CA GLU A 404 13.15 -8.64 3.22
C GLU A 404 12.84 -7.44 4.11
N TRP A 405 12.09 -7.64 5.20
CA TRP A 405 11.86 -6.59 6.20
C TRP A 405 13.16 -6.18 6.89
N GLU A 406 13.99 -7.14 7.29
CA GLU A 406 15.31 -6.90 7.87
C GLU A 406 16.20 -6.11 6.92
N GLU A 407 16.27 -6.49 5.64
CA GLU A 407 17.05 -5.78 4.60
C GLU A 407 16.57 -4.34 4.42
N ARG A 408 15.25 -4.11 4.36
CA ARG A 408 14.67 -2.76 4.23
C ARG A 408 14.92 -1.89 5.44
N VAL A 409 14.96 -2.47 6.63
CA VAL A 409 15.22 -1.75 7.89
C VAL A 409 16.73 -1.67 8.17
N GLY A 410 17.57 -2.41 7.43
CA GLY A 410 19.02 -2.44 7.61
C GLY A 410 19.46 -3.28 8.82
N VAL A 411 18.84 -4.43 9.03
CA VAL A 411 19.07 -5.34 10.16
C VAL A 411 19.82 -6.59 9.69
N SER A 412 20.83 -7.03 10.46
CA SER A 412 21.51 -8.32 10.22
C SER A 412 20.85 -9.46 11.01
N PRO A 413 20.75 -10.67 10.45
CA PRO A 413 20.08 -11.79 11.10
C PRO A 413 20.92 -12.35 12.26
N LEU A 414 20.44 -12.18 13.50
CA LEU A 414 20.90 -12.95 14.65
C LEU A 414 19.82 -13.97 15.04
N TRP A 415 19.78 -15.07 14.30
CA TRP A 415 19.02 -16.26 14.67
C TRP A 415 19.80 -16.98 15.79
N GLY A 416 19.44 -16.70 17.03
CA GLY A 416 20.04 -17.40 18.17
C GLY A 416 19.89 -16.67 19.48
N CYS A 417 18.69 -16.64 20.03
CA CYS A 417 18.48 -16.53 21.48
C CYS A 417 17.12 -17.14 21.82
N GLU A 418 17.06 -18.47 21.80
CA GLU A 418 16.16 -19.20 22.69
C GLU A 418 16.81 -19.17 24.07
N GLY A 419 16.36 -18.24 24.90
CA GLY A 419 16.82 -18.11 26.27
C GLY A 419 15.88 -17.15 26.98
N SER A 420 15.01 -17.71 27.80
CA SER A 420 14.10 -16.99 28.70
C SER A 420 14.78 -15.77 29.32
N CYS A 421 14.17 -14.60 29.14
CA CYS A 421 14.39 -13.43 30.00
C CYS A 421 13.34 -13.41 31.09
#